data_AF-A0ABD0SVG9-F1
#
_entry.id   AF-A0ABD0SVG9-F1
#
_cell.length_a   1.000
_cell.length_b   1.000
_cell.length_c   1.000
_cell.angle_alpha   90.00
_cell.angle_beta   90.00
_cell.angle_gamma   90.00
#
_symmetry.space_group_name_H-M   'P 1'
#
loop_
_entity.id
_entity.type
_entity.pdbx_description
1 polymer ?
#
loop_
_entity_poly.entity_id
_entity_poly.type
_entity_poly.pdbx_seq_one_letter_code
_entity_poly.pdbx_strand_id
1 'polypeptide(L)'
;MYHVETHFLTTIWLDKFLRADFYFYEYLTGVYKRGFFELHLNFCQLIKNPLFGPMMKQRNLTGPCPYPPGEYHFYNMTVAGTAVPKGFPFTKGRLYANATYKNIFIASGYLDIEIKEQRTITFVNQL
;
A
#
# COMPACT_ATOMS: atom_id res chain seq x y z
N MET A 1 8.88 -11.60 10.55
CA MET A 1 9.09 -10.35 9.78
C MET A 1 8.93 -10.69 8.31
N TYR A 2 8.07 -9.96 7.59
CA TYR A 2 7.90 -10.15 6.15
C TYR A 2 8.78 -9.11 5.44
N HIS A 3 9.73 -9.58 4.65
CA HIS A 3 10.59 -8.72 3.83
C HIS A 3 10.04 -8.74 2.41
N VAL A 4 9.59 -7.59 1.92
CA VAL A 4 9.16 -7.43 0.54
C VAL A 4 10.22 -6.59 -0.18
N GLU A 5 10.70 -7.13 -1.29
CA GLU A 5 11.61 -6.46 -2.21
C GLU A 5 10.87 -6.24 -3.53
N THR A 6 11.09 -5.10 -4.17
CA THR A 6 10.43 -4.79 -5.44
C THR A 6 11.36 -3.96 -6.31
N HIS A 7 11.47 -4.38 -7.57
CA HIS A 7 12.31 -3.75 -8.58
C HIS A 7 11.41 -3.39 -9.75
N PHE A 8 11.39 -2.13 -10.16
CA PHE A 8 10.69 -1.72 -11.36
C PHE A 8 11.43 -0.62 -12.11
N LEU A 9 11.25 -0.65 -13.42
CA LEU A 9 11.72 0.35 -14.35
C LEU A 9 10.54 1.23 -14.77
N THR A 10 10.69 2.54 -14.67
CA THR A 10 9.68 3.49 -15.19
C THR A 10 10.25 4.24 -16.39
N THR A 11 9.45 4.32 -17.46
CA THR A 11 9.74 5.17 -18.62
C THR A 11 9.08 6.54 -18.53
N ILE A 12 8.18 6.71 -17.55
CA ILE A 12 7.42 7.94 -17.29
C ILE A 12 7.92 8.63 -16.02
N TRP A 13 7.66 9.94 -15.95
CA TRP A 13 7.92 10.74 -14.76
C TRP A 13 6.96 10.36 -13.63
N LEU A 14 7.50 10.19 -12.43
CA LEU A 14 6.73 9.93 -11.23
C LEU A 14 6.38 11.27 -10.57
N ASP A 15 5.26 11.83 -10.99
CA ASP A 15 4.82 13.18 -10.63
C ASP A 15 3.35 13.22 -10.18
N LYS A 16 2.76 14.42 -10.10
CA LYS A 16 1.36 14.62 -9.73
C LYS A 16 0.35 14.13 -10.79
N PHE A 17 0.80 13.81 -12.01
CA PHE A 17 -0.05 13.29 -13.09
C PHE A 17 -0.20 11.78 -13.02
N LEU A 18 0.60 11.09 -12.21
CA LEU A 18 0.39 9.70 -11.83
C LEU A 18 -0.59 9.62 -10.65
N ARG A 19 -1.77 9.04 -10.89
CA ARG A 19 -2.82 8.78 -9.91
C ARG A 19 -2.89 7.29 -9.60
N ALA A 20 -3.02 6.96 -8.33
CA ALA A 20 -3.24 5.61 -7.83
C ALA A 20 -4.58 5.57 -7.09
N ASP A 21 -5.50 4.76 -7.63
CA ASP A 21 -6.83 4.52 -7.07
C ASP A 21 -6.87 3.15 -6.42
N PHE A 22 -7.15 3.12 -5.13
CA PHE A 22 -7.18 1.92 -4.32
C PHE A 22 -8.60 1.62 -3.86
N TYR A 23 -9.09 0.43 -4.19
CA TYR A 23 -10.42 -0.05 -3.81
C TYR A 23 -10.29 -1.28 -2.92
N PHE A 24 -10.81 -1.20 -1.70
CA PHE A 24 -10.78 -2.30 -0.76
C PHE A 24 -12.03 -3.15 -0.90
N TYR A 25 -11.85 -4.46 -1.01
CA TYR A 25 -12.92 -5.45 -1.01
C TYR A 25 -12.76 -6.34 0.22
N GLU A 26 -13.83 -6.47 0.99
CA GLU A 26 -13.89 -7.38 2.12
C GLU A 26 -14.44 -8.74 1.68
N TYR A 27 -13.86 -9.81 2.21
CA TYR A 27 -14.38 -11.15 1.97
C TYR A 27 -15.46 -11.50 3.01
N LEU A 28 -16.74 -11.44 2.61
CA LEU A 28 -17.90 -11.75 3.46
C LEU A 28 -18.62 -12.98 2.90
N THR A 29 -18.70 -14.05 3.69
CA THR A 29 -19.50 -15.26 3.42
C THR A 29 -19.36 -15.80 1.99
N GLY A 30 -18.12 -15.91 1.47
CA GLY A 30 -17.86 -16.49 0.15
C GLY A 30 -17.78 -15.49 -1.01
N VAL A 31 -18.07 -14.20 -0.78
CA VAL A 31 -18.10 -13.18 -1.84
C VAL A 31 -17.26 -11.97 -1.42
N TYR A 32 -16.46 -11.46 -2.35
CA TYR A 32 -15.78 -10.18 -2.20
C TYR A 32 -16.77 -9.04 -2.40
N LYS A 33 -17.08 -8.29 -1.34
CA LYS A 33 -17.91 -7.09 -1.41
C LYS A 33 -17.04 -5.86 -1.33
N ARG A 34 -17.30 -4.87 -2.19
CA ARG A 34 -16.61 -3.58 -2.16
C ARG A 34 -16.88 -2.93 -0.81
N GLY A 35 -15.82 -2.66 -0.07
CA GLY A 35 -15.87 -1.94 1.20
C GLY A 35 -16.14 -0.45 0.97
N PHE A 36 -16.43 0.27 2.05
CA PHE A 36 -16.64 1.73 2.02
C PHE A 36 -15.33 2.52 1.89
N PHE A 37 -14.18 1.87 2.07
CA PHE A 37 -12.88 2.54 2.10
C PHE A 37 -12.25 2.56 0.69
N GLU A 38 -12.14 3.75 0.13
CA GLU A 38 -11.53 4.01 -1.17
C GLU A 38 -10.50 5.13 -1.00
N LEU A 39 -9.33 4.94 -1.62
CA LEU A 39 -8.22 5.86 -1.47
C LEU A 39 -7.72 6.28 -2.85
N HIS A 40 -7.91 7.56 -3.17
CA HIS A 40 -7.49 8.16 -4.42
C HIS A 40 -6.33 9.12 -4.15
N LEU A 41 -5.12 8.73 -4.52
CA LEU A 41 -3.91 9.51 -4.23
C LEU A 41 -3.08 9.73 -5.48
N ASN A 42 -2.58 10.96 -5.65
CA ASN A 42 -1.51 11.20 -6.61
C ASN A 42 -0.18 10.64 -6.05
N PHE A 43 0.77 10.28 -6.92
CA PHE A 43 2.03 9.68 -6.50
C PHE A 43 2.81 10.54 -5.47
N CYS A 44 2.86 11.86 -5.66
CA CYS A 44 3.49 12.76 -4.69
C CYS A 44 2.78 12.77 -3.32
N GLN A 45 1.47 12.52 -3.28
CA GLN A 45 0.71 12.41 -2.02
C GLN A 45 0.92 11.02 -1.39
N LEU A 46 1.04 9.98 -2.21
CA LEU A 46 1.31 8.62 -1.78
C LEU A 46 2.64 8.53 -1.02
N ILE A 47 3.69 9.22 -1.50
CA ILE A 47 4.99 9.30 -0.81
C ILE A 47 4.90 10.06 0.51
N LYS A 48 4.01 11.05 0.61
CA LYS A 48 3.80 11.81 1.85
C LYS A 48 2.88 11.09 2.84
N ASN A 49 2.13 10.08 2.38
CA ASN A 49 1.15 9.38 3.19
C ASN A 49 1.84 8.59 4.32
N PRO A 50 1.33 8.62 5.56
CA PRO A 50 1.95 7.90 6.68
C PRO A 50 1.92 6.36 6.53
N LEU A 51 0.98 5.80 5.76
CA LEU A 51 0.83 4.36 5.55
C LEU A 51 1.84 3.84 4.51
N PHE A 52 1.96 4.57 3.40
CA PHE A 52 2.73 4.13 2.22
C PHE A 52 4.05 4.88 2.00
N GLY A 53 4.18 6.08 2.56
CA GLY A 53 5.37 6.90 2.45
C GLY A 53 6.62 6.25 3.05
N PRO A 54 6.57 5.68 4.28
CA PRO A 54 7.74 5.04 4.87
C PRO A 54 8.30 3.86 4.06
N MET A 55 7.44 3.07 3.39
CA MET A 55 7.90 1.98 2.53
C MET A 55 8.50 2.49 1.21
N MET A 56 8.02 3.62 0.68
CA MET A 56 8.45 4.17 -0.61
C MET A 56 9.58 5.20 -0.52
N LYS A 57 9.84 5.82 0.64
CA LYS A 57 10.95 6.76 0.83
C LYS A 57 12.27 6.02 1.00
N GLN A 58 12.72 5.38 -0.08
CA GLN A 58 14.01 4.69 -0.11
C GLN A 58 14.83 5.14 -1.29
N ARG A 59 16.17 5.15 -1.12
CA ARG A 59 17.16 5.39 -2.18
C ARG A 59 16.76 6.60 -3.05
N ASN A 60 16.29 6.33 -4.27
CA ASN A 60 16.01 7.28 -5.33
C ASN A 60 14.73 8.12 -5.11
N LEU A 61 13.92 7.80 -4.09
CA LEU A 61 12.65 8.47 -3.78
C LEU A 61 12.70 9.32 -2.49
N THR A 62 13.90 9.71 -2.07
CA THR A 62 14.13 10.53 -0.85
C THR A 62 14.02 12.03 -1.10
N GLY A 63 14.18 12.49 -2.34
CA GLY A 63 14.04 13.90 -2.73
C GLY A 63 12.59 14.41 -2.79
N PRO A 64 12.38 15.71 -3.07
CA PRO A 64 11.05 16.23 -3.37
C PRO A 64 10.56 15.75 -4.74
N CYS A 65 9.32 15.24 -4.80
CA CYS A 65 8.60 14.92 -6.04
C CYS A 65 8.59 16.15 -6.98
N PRO A 66 8.77 16.02 -8.32
CA PRO A 66 8.69 14.80 -9.15
C PRO A 66 10.01 14.04 -9.29
N TYR A 67 9.93 12.74 -9.62
CA TYR A 67 11.10 11.89 -9.85
C TYR A 67 11.24 11.49 -11.33
N PRO A 68 12.48 11.43 -11.86
CA PRO A 68 12.73 11.15 -13.27
C PRO A 68 12.46 9.67 -13.62
N PRO A 69 12.23 9.35 -14.90
CA PRO A 69 12.22 7.97 -15.37
C PRO A 69 13.53 7.25 -14.99
N GLY A 70 13.43 5.98 -14.60
CA GLY A 70 14.60 5.20 -14.23
C GLY A 70 14.28 3.93 -13.45
N GLU A 71 15.33 3.29 -12.94
CA GLU A 71 15.21 2.10 -12.10
C GLU A 71 15.01 2.49 -10.63
N TYR A 72 13.97 1.89 -10.04
CA TYR A 72 13.63 2.04 -8.64
C TYR A 72 13.72 0.69 -7.96
N HIS A 73 14.50 0.67 -6.88
CA HIS A 73 14.74 -0.52 -6.07
C HIS A 73 14.30 -0.25 -4.65
N PHE A 74 13.30 -1.01 -4.22
CA PHE A 74 12.81 -1.01 -2.86
C PHE A 74 13.23 -2.29 -2.16
N TYR A 75 13.88 -2.13 -1.01
CA TYR A 75 14.37 -3.22 -0.19
C TYR A 75 13.77 -3.10 1.21
N ASN A 76 13.54 -4.23 1.87
CA ASN A 76 13.04 -4.24 3.25
C ASN A 76 11.78 -3.36 3.45
N MET A 77 10.87 -3.38 2.48
CA MET A 77 9.62 -2.65 2.63
C MET A 77 8.82 -3.27 3.76
N THR A 78 8.63 -2.49 4.82
CA THR A 78 7.84 -2.86 5.98
C THR A 78 6.64 -1.93 6.04
N VAL A 79 5.45 -2.52 6.15
CA VAL A 79 4.24 -1.75 6.40
C VAL A 79 4.25 -1.39 7.88
N ALA A 80 4.12 -0.10 8.20
CA ALA A 80 3.95 0.35 9.57
C ALA A 80 2.60 -0.16 10.09
N GLY A 81 2.59 -1.30 10.78
CA GLY A 81 1.36 -1.90 11.33
C GLY A 81 0.62 -0.97 12.29
N THR A 82 1.34 -0.03 12.93
CA THR A 82 0.76 1.03 13.78
C THR A 82 0.03 2.12 13.00
N ALA A 83 0.31 2.27 11.70
CA ALA A 83 -0.41 3.18 10.81
C ALA A 83 -1.69 2.57 10.23
N VAL A 84 -1.91 1.26 10.43
CA VAL A 84 -3.18 0.61 10.12
C VAL A 84 -4.20 1.02 11.20
N PRO A 85 -5.35 1.62 10.84
CA PRO A 85 -6.35 2.02 11.81
C PRO A 85 -6.80 0.83 12.67
N LYS A 86 -6.86 0.99 14.00
CA LYS A 86 -7.29 -0.06 14.95
C LYS A 86 -8.72 -0.57 14.70
N GLY A 87 -9.53 0.18 13.97
CA GLY A 87 -10.88 -0.21 13.56
C GLY A 87 -10.96 -0.92 12.20
N PHE A 88 -9.82 -1.34 11.61
CA PHE A 88 -9.82 -2.06 10.33
C PHE A 88 -10.43 -3.46 10.52
N PRO A 89 -11.68 -3.70 10.11
CA PRO A 89 -12.46 -4.86 10.56
C PRO A 89 -12.27 -6.08 9.66
N PHE A 90 -11.26 -6.10 8.79
CA PHE A 90 -11.14 -7.10 7.73
C PHE A 90 -10.14 -8.19 8.10
N THR A 91 -10.63 -9.41 8.36
CA THR A 91 -9.79 -10.60 8.52
C THR A 91 -9.19 -11.05 7.18
N LYS A 92 -9.96 -10.93 6.10
CA LYS A 92 -9.58 -11.26 4.73
C LYS A 92 -10.17 -10.24 3.77
N GLY A 93 -9.37 -9.79 2.82
CA GLY A 93 -9.80 -8.85 1.80
C GLY A 93 -8.92 -8.88 0.56
N ARG A 94 -9.33 -8.13 -0.45
CA ARG A 94 -8.58 -7.89 -1.67
C ARG A 94 -8.51 -6.39 -1.93
N LEU A 95 -7.29 -5.89 -2.12
CA LEU A 95 -7.04 -4.50 -2.50
C LEU A 95 -6.83 -4.44 -4.00
N TYR A 96 -7.70 -3.74 -4.73
CA TYR A 96 -7.47 -3.41 -6.13
C TYR A 96 -6.76 -2.06 -6.22
N ALA A 97 -5.72 -1.99 -7.03
CA ALA A 97 -4.93 -0.79 -7.25
C ALA A 97 -4.88 -0.49 -8.75
N ASN A 98 -5.41 0.67 -9.15
CA ASN A 98 -5.39 1.15 -10.53
C ASN A 98 -4.47 2.36 -10.63
N ALA A 99 -3.61 2.38 -11.64
CA ALA A 99 -2.71 3.49 -11.91
C ALA A 99 -3.08 4.18 -13.23
N THR A 100 -3.21 5.50 -13.17
CA THR A 100 -3.58 6.35 -14.31
C THR A 100 -2.54 7.45 -14.46
N TYR A 101 -1.96 7.63 -15.64
CA TYR A 101 -1.02 8.70 -15.95
C TYR A 101 -1.62 9.65 -16.98
N LYS A 102 -1.75 10.94 -16.65
CA LYS A 102 -2.35 11.96 -17.55
C LYS A 102 -3.72 11.53 -18.13
N ASN A 103 -4.57 10.92 -17.29
CA ASN A 103 -5.88 10.35 -17.66
C ASN A 103 -5.83 9.12 -18.58
N ILE A 104 -4.65 8.56 -18.84
CA ILE A 104 -4.48 7.29 -19.54
C ILE A 104 -4.30 6.21 -18.49
N PHE A 105 -5.12 5.17 -18.53
CA PHE A 105 -4.98 4.00 -17.67
C PHE A 105 -3.72 3.22 -18.08
N ILE A 106 -2.77 3.07 -17.16
CA ILE A 106 -1.46 2.47 -17.46
C ILE A 106 -1.24 1.12 -16.77
N ALA A 107 -1.90 0.86 -15.64
CA ALA A 107 -1.79 -0.40 -14.94
C ALA A 107 -2.98 -0.65 -14.01
N SER A 108 -3.26 -1.92 -13.76
CA SER A 108 -4.06 -2.37 -12.63
C SER A 108 -3.44 -3.61 -12.02
N GLY A 109 -3.56 -3.74 -10.72
CA GLY A 109 -3.23 -4.94 -9.98
C GLY A 109 -4.22 -5.17 -8.85
N TYR A 110 -4.13 -6.34 -8.25
CA TYR A 110 -4.80 -6.62 -6.99
C TYR A 110 -3.88 -7.37 -6.04
N LEU A 111 -4.10 -7.19 -4.76
CA LEU A 111 -3.39 -7.86 -3.68
C LEU A 111 -4.41 -8.51 -2.76
N ASP A 112 -4.29 -9.81 -2.56
CA ASP A 112 -5.04 -10.52 -1.52
C ASP A 112 -4.35 -10.30 -0.17
N ILE A 113 -5.12 -9.84 0.81
CA ILE A 113 -4.64 -9.48 2.14
C ILE A 113 -5.39 -10.36 3.16
N GLU A 114 -4.64 -11.07 3.98
CA GLU A 114 -5.16 -11.77 5.15
C GLU A 114 -4.46 -11.22 6.39
N ILE A 115 -5.24 -10.65 7.31
CA ILE A 115 -4.72 -10.12 8.57
C ILE A 115 -4.97 -11.17 9.65
N LYS A 116 -3.87 -11.69 10.21
CA LYS A 116 -3.91 -12.61 11.35
C LYS A 116 -3.67 -11.83 12.63
N GLU A 117 -4.62 -11.85 13.55
CA GLU A 117 -4.41 -11.31 14.90
C GLU A 117 -3.35 -12.15 15.62
N GLN A 118 -2.32 -11.49 16.15
CA GLN A 118 -1.36 -12.14 17.03
C GLN A 118 -1.94 -12.12 18.45
N ARG A 119 -2.56 -13.22 18.89
CA ARG A 119 -2.95 -13.40 20.29
C ARG A 119 -1.69 -13.53 21.14
N THR A 120 -1.27 -12.46 21.78
CA THR A 120 -0.25 -12.55 22.85
C THR A 120 -0.92 -13.22 24.05
N ILE A 121 -0.54 -14.47 24.34
CA ILE A 121 -0.94 -15.16 25.57
C ILE A 121 -0.18 -14.48 26.70
N THR A 122 -0.80 -13.52 27.37
CA THR A 122 -0.28 -12.98 28.63
C THR A 122 -0.52 -14.03 29.70
N PHE A 123 0.51 -14.79 30.08
CA PHE A 123 0.49 -15.54 31.33
C PHE A 123 0.46 -14.52 32.47
N VAL A 124 -0.72 -14.29 33.05
CA VAL A 124 -0.85 -13.61 34.32
C VAL A 124 -0.31 -14.57 35.37
N ASN A 125 0.97 -14.42 35.74
CA ASN A 125 1.49 -15.05 36.95
C ASN A 125 0.79 -14.37 38.14
N GLN A 126 -0.22 -15.04 38.71
CA GLN A 126 -0.68 -14.77 40.06
C GLN A 126 0.35 -15.39 41.03
N LEU A 127 1.10 -14.54 41.72
CA LEU A 127 1.75 -14.83 43.00
C LEU A 127 1.39 -13.71 43.97
#